data_AF-A0A9E3P0I2-F1
#
_entry.id   AF-A0A9E3P0I2-F1
#
_cell.length_a   1.000
_cell.length_b   1.000
_cell.length_c   1.000
_cell.angle_alpha   90.00
_cell.angle_beta   90.00
_cell.angle_gamma   90.00
#
_symmetry.space_group_name_H-M   'P 1'
#
loop_
_entity.id
_entity.type
_entity.pdbx_description
1 polymer ?
#
loop_
_entity_poly.entity_id
_entity_poly.type
_entity_poly.pdbx_seq_one_letter_code
_entity_poly.pdbx_strand_id
1 'polypeptide(L)'
;MSRALAVLLALTVAACGGALSSAKTDFKKGRLAKAKVDLVALEAESRDWTDRERAEYALYRGLVHLSLGDRDSATVWLHEARAMEDARPRTLGEEDRTRLKVALESLAGAP
;
A
#
# COMPACT_ATOMS: atom_id res chain seq x y z
N MET A 1 -22.32 36.57 -3.53
CA MET A 1 -22.17 35.26 -2.84
C MET A 1 -22.29 34.18 -3.91
N SER A 2 -21.61 33.04 -3.83
CA SER A 2 -21.73 31.88 -4.75
C SER A 2 -20.69 31.66 -5.89
N ARG A 3 -19.45 32.16 -5.77
CA ARG A 3 -18.33 31.66 -6.64
C ARG A 3 -17.21 30.95 -5.87
N ALA A 4 -17.00 31.31 -4.60
CA ALA A 4 -15.97 30.69 -3.76
C ALA A 4 -16.31 29.25 -3.31
N LEU A 5 -17.60 28.89 -3.27
CA LEU A 5 -18.04 27.58 -2.77
C LEU A 5 -17.79 26.44 -3.78
N ALA A 6 -17.72 26.75 -5.08
CA ALA A 6 -17.54 25.74 -6.12
C ALA A 6 -16.08 25.27 -6.25
N VAL A 7 -15.11 26.06 -5.79
CA VAL A 7 -13.67 25.73 -5.90
C VAL A 7 -13.21 24.83 -4.76
N LEU A 8 -13.82 24.92 -3.56
CA LEU A 8 -13.47 24.04 -2.44
C LEU A 8 -13.95 22.59 -2.61
N LEU A 9 -14.96 22.33 -3.45
CA LEU A 9 -15.53 20.99 -3.61
C LEU A 9 -14.80 20.13 -4.65
N ALA A 10 -13.92 20.72 -5.46
CA ALA A 10 -13.20 20.00 -6.53
C ALA A 10 -11.85 19.41 -6.10
N LEU A 11 -11.39 19.67 -4.87
CA LEU A 11 -10.08 19.23 -4.36
C LEU A 11 -10.09 17.84 -3.68
N THR A 12 -11.26 17.23 -3.49
CA THR A 12 -11.37 15.97 -2.72
C THR A 12 -11.24 14.70 -3.57
N VAL A 13 -11.41 14.77 -4.89
CA VAL A 13 -11.54 13.56 -5.73
C VAL A 13 -10.20 13.03 -6.26
N ALA A 14 -9.11 13.82 -6.18
CA ALA A 14 -7.79 13.42 -6.68
C ALA A 14 -6.81 12.95 -5.58
N ALA A 15 -7.22 12.93 -4.32
CA ALA A 15 -6.32 12.65 -3.19
C ALA A 15 -6.05 11.16 -2.96
N CYS A 16 -7.02 10.29 -3.31
CA CYS A 16 -7.01 8.86 -2.98
C CYS A 16 -5.81 8.11 -3.59
N GLY A 17 -5.56 8.30 -4.89
CA GLY A 17 -4.40 7.72 -5.58
C GLY A 17 -3.07 8.44 -5.28
N GLY A 18 -3.14 9.71 -4.87
CA GLY A 18 -1.95 10.53 -4.59
C GLY A 18 -1.25 10.11 -3.30
N ALA A 19 -2.01 9.81 -2.25
CA ALA A 19 -1.46 9.47 -0.95
C ALA A 19 -0.76 8.09 -0.95
N LEU A 20 -1.35 7.07 -1.58
CA LEU A 20 -0.69 5.76 -1.76
C LEU A 20 0.60 5.91 -2.58
N SER A 21 0.57 6.67 -3.68
CA SER A 21 1.75 6.93 -4.51
C SER A 21 2.87 7.65 -3.74
N SER A 22 2.50 8.60 -2.87
CA SER A 22 3.44 9.28 -1.96
C SER A 22 4.08 8.29 -0.97
N ALA A 23 3.28 7.42 -0.34
CA ALA A 23 3.80 6.42 0.59
C ALA A 23 4.74 5.41 -0.10
N LYS A 24 4.40 4.96 -1.33
CA LYS A 24 5.27 4.13 -2.17
C LYS A 24 6.61 4.84 -2.47
N THR A 25 6.55 6.14 -2.74
CA THR A 25 7.74 6.96 -2.95
C THR A 25 8.59 7.09 -1.69
N ASP A 26 7.97 7.28 -0.52
CA ASP A 26 8.66 7.34 0.77
C ASP A 26 9.34 6.01 1.10
N PHE A 27 8.67 4.88 0.87
CA PHE A 27 9.26 3.55 0.98
C PHE A 27 10.50 3.40 0.09
N LYS A 28 10.40 3.74 -1.21
CA LYS A 28 11.52 3.67 -2.16
C LYS A 28 12.70 4.56 -1.76
N LYS A 29 12.45 5.65 -1.03
CA LYS A 29 13.48 6.57 -0.50
C LYS A 29 13.99 6.18 0.89
N GLY A 30 13.59 5.03 1.43
CA GLY A 30 14.00 4.56 2.76
C GLY A 30 13.36 5.33 3.93
N ARG A 31 12.36 6.17 3.68
CA ARG A 31 11.62 6.90 4.73
C ARG A 31 10.54 6.03 5.35
N LEU A 32 10.94 4.91 5.93
CA LEU A 32 10.05 3.84 6.38
C LEU A 32 9.06 4.30 7.47
N ALA A 33 9.52 5.12 8.43
CA ALA A 33 8.66 5.64 9.49
C ALA A 33 7.54 6.54 8.92
N LYS A 34 7.86 7.39 7.95
CA LYS A 34 6.86 8.24 7.28
C LYS A 34 5.91 7.40 6.43
N ALA A 35 6.44 6.48 5.63
CA ALA A 35 5.63 5.58 4.82
C ALA A 35 4.64 4.78 5.69
N LYS A 36 5.07 4.32 6.88
CA LYS A 36 4.21 3.63 7.85
C LYS A 36 3.06 4.52 8.30
N VAL A 37 3.34 5.75 8.72
CA VAL A 37 2.30 6.71 9.18
C VAL A 37 1.29 6.97 8.06
N ASP A 38 1.77 7.25 6.85
CA ASP A 38 0.89 7.53 5.71
C ASP A 38 0.01 6.31 5.35
N LEU A 39 0.59 5.09 5.32
CA LEU A 39 -0.16 3.86 5.04
C LEU A 39 -1.17 3.50 6.15
N VAL A 40 -0.90 3.86 7.39
CA VAL A 40 -1.88 3.69 8.49
C VAL A 40 -3.05 4.65 8.30
N ALA A 41 -2.79 5.91 7.94
CA ALA A 41 -3.84 6.90 7.70
C ALA A 41 -4.79 6.51 6.55
N LEU A 42 -4.33 5.70 5.60
CA LEU A 42 -5.10 5.25 4.44
C LEU A 42 -6.02 4.06 4.72
N GLU A 43 -6.00 3.47 5.91
CA GLU A 43 -6.67 2.19 6.15
C GLU A 43 -8.19 2.23 5.95
N ALA A 44 -8.85 3.24 6.48
CA ALA A 44 -10.30 3.38 6.36
C ALA A 44 -10.71 3.52 4.89
N GLU A 45 -10.00 4.37 4.15
CA GLU A 45 -10.28 4.66 2.75
C GLU A 45 -9.97 3.47 1.83
N SER A 46 -8.92 2.72 2.15
CA SER A 46 -8.49 1.56 1.37
C SER A 46 -9.54 0.43 1.25
N ARG A 47 -10.62 0.49 2.03
CA ARG A 47 -11.71 -0.48 1.98
C ARG A 47 -12.61 -0.29 0.75
N ASP A 48 -12.65 0.91 0.21
CA ASP A 48 -13.47 1.27 -0.95
C ASP A 48 -12.65 1.33 -2.25
N TRP A 49 -11.38 0.96 -2.19
CA TRP A 49 -10.46 1.00 -3.32
C TRP A 49 -10.67 -0.17 -4.29
N THR A 50 -10.17 0.02 -5.52
CA THR A 50 -10.14 -1.06 -6.49
C THR A 50 -9.26 -2.22 -6.01
N ASP A 51 -9.51 -3.44 -6.52
CA ASP A 51 -8.69 -4.62 -6.20
C ASP A 51 -7.19 -4.35 -6.39
N ARG A 52 -6.84 -3.58 -7.43
CA ARG A 52 -5.47 -3.19 -7.71
C ARG A 52 -4.89 -2.29 -6.62
N GLU A 53 -5.55 -1.20 -6.30
CA GLU A 53 -5.08 -0.25 -5.28
C GLU A 53 -5.00 -0.91 -3.91
N ARG A 54 -5.98 -1.75 -3.58
CA ARG A 54 -5.99 -2.51 -2.32
C ARG A 54 -4.88 -3.56 -2.26
N ALA A 55 -4.55 -4.23 -3.36
CA ALA A 55 -3.41 -5.15 -3.40
C ALA A 55 -2.06 -4.40 -3.28
N GLU A 56 -1.91 -3.27 -3.98
CA GLU A 56 -0.71 -2.41 -3.86
C GLU A 56 -0.57 -1.88 -2.43
N TYR A 57 -1.66 -1.44 -1.81
CA TYR A 57 -1.68 -1.01 -0.42
C TYR A 57 -1.21 -2.10 0.55
N ALA A 58 -1.81 -3.29 0.48
CA ALA A 58 -1.44 -4.41 1.34
C ALA A 58 0.04 -4.78 1.14
N LEU A 59 0.52 -4.81 -0.11
CA LEU A 59 1.92 -5.05 -0.41
C LEU A 59 2.83 -4.04 0.27
N TYR A 60 2.62 -2.73 0.05
CA TYR A 60 3.53 -1.72 0.58
C TYR A 60 3.45 -1.59 2.10
N ARG A 61 2.28 -1.84 2.71
CA ARG A 61 2.16 -1.94 4.17
C ARG A 61 3.00 -3.11 4.70
N GLY A 62 2.89 -4.27 4.08
CA GLY A 62 3.70 -5.44 4.41
C GLY A 62 5.20 -5.21 4.24
N LEU A 63 5.63 -4.62 3.13
CA LEU A 63 7.04 -4.29 2.87
C LEU A 63 7.62 -3.30 3.87
N VAL A 64 6.84 -2.28 4.27
CA VAL A 64 7.26 -1.31 5.29
C VAL A 64 7.43 -1.99 6.64
N HIS A 65 6.49 -2.84 7.07
CA HIS A 65 6.64 -3.60 8.31
C HIS A 65 7.85 -4.53 8.27
N LEU A 66 8.04 -5.25 7.16
CA LEU A 66 9.18 -6.15 7.00
C LEU A 66 10.51 -5.40 7.09
N SER A 67 10.59 -4.23 6.44
CA SER A 67 11.79 -3.38 6.46
C SER A 67 12.08 -2.77 7.83
N LEU A 68 11.06 -2.65 8.68
CA LEU A 68 11.19 -2.20 10.07
C LEU A 68 11.44 -3.37 11.05
N GLY A 69 11.53 -4.60 10.57
CA GLY A 69 11.72 -5.80 11.40
C GLY A 69 10.45 -6.34 12.06
N ASP A 70 9.29 -5.75 11.77
CA ASP A 70 7.98 -6.16 12.31
C ASP A 70 7.41 -7.30 11.45
N ARG A 71 7.93 -8.51 11.69
CA ARG A 71 7.64 -9.70 10.88
C ARG A 71 6.19 -10.15 11.01
N ASP A 72 5.58 -10.00 12.18
CA ASP A 72 4.19 -10.42 12.42
C ASP A 72 3.23 -9.59 11.58
N SER A 73 3.36 -8.25 11.65
CA SER A 73 2.55 -7.37 10.83
C SER A 73 2.86 -7.55 9.34
N ALA A 74 4.14 -7.71 8.98
CA ALA A 74 4.52 -7.98 7.60
C ALA A 74 3.82 -9.23 7.03
N THR A 75 3.76 -10.30 7.82
CA THR A 75 3.11 -11.56 7.44
C THR A 75 1.66 -11.33 7.09
N VAL A 76 0.89 -10.66 7.95
CA VAL A 76 -0.54 -10.39 7.71
C VAL A 76 -0.76 -9.68 6.37
N TRP A 77 -0.04 -8.57 6.15
CA TRP A 77 -0.27 -7.73 4.97
C TRP A 77 0.28 -8.33 3.68
N LEU A 78 1.42 -9.03 3.73
CA LEU A 78 1.97 -9.70 2.55
C LEU A 78 1.11 -10.90 2.13
N HIS A 79 0.51 -11.62 3.09
CA HIS A 79 -0.46 -12.68 2.77
C HIS A 79 -1.77 -12.11 2.22
N GLU A 80 -2.26 -10.96 2.69
CA GLU A 80 -3.42 -10.29 2.07
C GLU A 80 -3.12 -9.91 0.61
N ALA A 81 -1.97 -9.27 0.34
CA ALA A 81 -1.57 -8.93 -1.02
C ALA A 81 -1.44 -10.18 -1.92
N ARG A 82 -0.92 -11.27 -1.36
CA ARG A 82 -0.81 -12.56 -2.06
C ARG A 82 -2.18 -13.15 -2.38
N ALA A 83 -3.10 -13.17 -1.42
CA ALA A 83 -4.45 -13.69 -1.62
C ALA A 83 -5.18 -12.95 -2.74
N MET A 84 -5.02 -11.62 -2.84
CA MET A 84 -5.61 -10.81 -3.91
C MET A 84 -5.01 -11.12 -5.28
N GLU A 85 -3.68 -11.24 -5.37
CA GLU A 85 -3.00 -11.60 -6.62
C GLU A 85 -3.34 -13.03 -7.07
N ASP A 86 -3.48 -13.97 -6.13
CA ASP A 86 -3.89 -15.35 -6.43
C ASP A 86 -5.36 -15.43 -6.89
N ALA A 87 -6.25 -14.63 -6.29
CA ALA A 87 -7.66 -14.57 -6.68
C ALA A 87 -7.85 -13.94 -8.08
N ARG A 88 -7.03 -12.95 -8.44
CA ARG A 88 -7.02 -12.34 -9.77
C ARG A 88 -5.58 -12.11 -10.23
N PRO A 89 -5.03 -13.02 -11.06
CA PRO A 89 -3.68 -12.89 -11.56
C PRO A 89 -3.46 -11.58 -12.34
N ARG A 90 -2.29 -10.97 -12.14
CA ARG A 90 -1.88 -9.67 -12.70
C ARG A 90 -2.63 -8.48 -12.13
N THR A 91 -3.17 -8.59 -10.91
CA THR A 91 -3.71 -7.44 -10.16
C THR A 91 -2.57 -6.50 -9.77
N LEU A 92 -1.46 -7.05 -9.30
CA LEU A 92 -0.21 -6.32 -9.08
C LEU A 92 0.58 -6.17 -10.39
N GLY A 93 1.30 -5.06 -10.53
CA GLY A 93 2.31 -4.89 -11.59
C GLY A 93 3.49 -5.87 -11.43
N GLU A 94 4.24 -6.11 -12.50
CA GLU A 94 5.34 -7.10 -12.50
C GLU A 94 6.42 -6.85 -11.44
N GLU A 95 6.82 -5.59 -11.28
CA GLU A 95 7.81 -5.18 -10.27
C GLU A 95 7.29 -5.46 -8.85
N ASP A 96 6.01 -5.17 -8.60
CA ASP A 96 5.37 -5.37 -7.30
C ASP A 96 5.11 -6.86 -7.01
N ARG A 97 4.80 -7.69 -8.02
CA ARG A 97 4.78 -9.15 -7.87
C ARG A 97 6.14 -9.73 -7.51
N THR A 98 7.21 -9.19 -8.09
CA THR A 98 8.59 -9.59 -7.76
C THR A 98 8.92 -9.23 -6.31
N ARG A 99 8.58 -8.01 -5.87
CA ARG A 99 8.73 -7.59 -4.48
C ARG A 99 7.95 -8.50 -3.51
N LEU A 100 6.70 -8.81 -3.85
CA LEU A 100 5.86 -9.69 -3.05
C LEU A 100 6.50 -11.07 -2.89
N LYS A 101 6.98 -11.67 -3.98
CA LYS A 101 7.65 -12.96 -3.97
C LYS A 101 8.88 -12.96 -3.04
N VAL A 102 9.79 -12.00 -3.23
CA VAL A 102 11.01 -11.88 -2.42
C VAL A 102 10.69 -11.67 -0.94
N ALA A 103 9.67 -10.85 -0.64
CA ALA A 103 9.28 -10.58 0.74
C ALA A 103 8.70 -11.83 1.44
N LEU A 104 7.89 -12.63 0.74
CA LEU A 104 7.36 -13.90 1.27
C LEU A 104 8.46 -14.95 1.46
N GLU A 105 9.42 -15.04 0.54
CA GLU A 105 10.60 -15.91 0.69
C GLU A 105 11.45 -15.52 1.91
N SER A 106 11.62 -14.21 2.16
CA SER A 106 12.30 -13.70 3.36
C SER A 106 11.56 -14.00 4.66
N LEU A 107 10.23 -14.09 4.63
CA LEU A 107 9.44 -14.53 5.77
C LEU A 107 9.61 -16.03 6.03
N ALA A 108 9.58 -16.86 4.98
CA ALA A 108 9.69 -18.31 5.08
C ALA A 108 11.09 -18.82 5.48
N GLY A 109 12.14 -18.06 5.16
CA GLY A 109 13.54 -18.44 5.43
C GLY A 109 14.10 -18.04 6.80
N ALA A 110 13.28 -17.50 7.71
CA ALA A 110 13.76 -17.22 9.06
C ALA A 110 13.71 -18.48 9.93
N PRO A 111 14.71 -18.71 10.80
CA PRO A 111 14.74 -19.85 11.71
C PRO A 111 13.59 -19.83 12.74
#